data_AF-A0A7V9PEB4-F1
#
_entry.id   AF-A0A7V9PEB4-F1
#
_cell.length_a   1.000
_cell.length_b   1.000
_cell.length_c   1.000
_cell.angle_alpha   90.00
_cell.angle_beta   90.00
_cell.angle_gamma   90.00
#
_symmetry.space_group_name_H-M   'P 1'
#
loop_
_entity.id
_entity.type
_entity.pdbx_description
1 polymer ?
#
loop_
_entity_poly.entity_id
_entity_poly.type
_entity_poly.pdbx_seq_one_letter_code
_entity_poly.pdbx_strand_id
1 'polypeptide(L)'
;GDAFGGLSPPWHLTTQEVVEDVARTLRPDGVYVLNIIDGGPRDFVRAEVATLRQVFDEVAVVVPPEAVDAPANHILVAADRPLGLDDEEVPDPDGRVLRGDAVEAFVDGARPLTDDFAPVDQLLTRR
;
A
#
# COMPACT_ATOMS: atom_id res chain seq x y z
N GLY A 1 -3.15 0.50 -10.02
CA GLY A 1 -3.66 1.53 -10.94
C GLY A 1 -3.11 2.87 -10.51
N ASP A 2 -2.87 3.77 -11.46
CA ASP A 2 -2.60 5.18 -11.14
C ASP A 2 -3.92 5.94 -11.21
N ALA A 3 -4.62 6.00 -10.09
CA ALA A 3 -5.80 6.83 -9.92
C ALA A 3 -5.39 8.21 -9.37
N PHE A 4 -4.78 9.00 -10.27
CA PHE A 4 -4.71 10.46 -10.34
C PHE A 4 -4.07 11.28 -9.20
N GLY A 5 -2.99 12.00 -9.54
CA GLY A 5 -2.80 13.48 -9.47
C GLY A 5 -2.95 14.25 -8.14
N GLY A 6 -3.45 13.64 -7.07
CA GLY A 6 -3.69 14.22 -5.75
C GLY A 6 -3.04 13.39 -4.64
N LEU A 7 -3.15 13.89 -3.40
CA LEU A 7 -2.45 13.36 -2.23
C LEU A 7 -2.79 11.91 -1.85
N SER A 8 -3.73 11.22 -2.50
CA SER A 8 -4.03 9.78 -2.35
C SER A 8 -5.17 9.36 -3.31
N PRO A 9 -5.25 8.08 -3.76
CA PRO A 9 -6.46 7.57 -4.42
C PRO A 9 -7.73 7.79 -3.58
N PRO A 10 -8.91 8.00 -4.22
CA PRO A 10 -10.19 8.07 -3.52
C PRO A 10 -10.46 6.80 -2.72
N TRP A 11 -10.92 6.96 -1.48
CA TRP A 11 -11.02 5.88 -0.49
C TRP A 11 -11.97 4.74 -0.83
N HIS A 12 -12.99 5.01 -1.63
CA HIS A 12 -13.92 3.99 -2.11
C HIS A 12 -13.31 3.13 -3.24
N LEU A 13 -12.03 3.32 -3.55
CA LEU A 13 -11.26 2.48 -4.48
C LEU A 13 -10.18 1.66 -3.77
N THR A 14 -10.16 1.67 -2.44
CA THR A 14 -9.08 1.10 -1.61
C THR A 14 -9.63 0.16 -0.53
N THR A 15 -10.89 -0.23 -0.65
CA THR A 15 -11.53 -1.20 0.26
C THR A 15 -11.20 -2.63 -0.16
N GLN A 16 -11.27 -3.56 0.79
CA GLN A 16 -11.05 -4.97 0.53
C GLN A 16 -11.91 -5.48 -0.62
N GLU A 17 -13.18 -5.07 -0.68
CA GLU A 17 -14.13 -5.46 -1.72
C GLU A 17 -13.65 -5.01 -3.12
N VAL A 18 -13.12 -3.79 -3.23
CA VAL A 18 -12.53 -3.32 -4.49
C VAL A 18 -11.25 -4.08 -4.83
N VAL A 19 -10.42 -4.38 -3.83
CA VAL A 19 -9.19 -5.17 -4.04
C VAL A 19 -9.52 -6.58 -4.50
N GLU A 20 -10.55 -7.22 -3.95
CA GLU A 20 -11.07 -8.52 -4.39
C GLU A 20 -11.57 -8.45 -5.84
N ASP A 21 -12.29 -7.39 -6.20
CA ASP A 21 -12.73 -7.15 -7.58
C ASP A 21 -11.54 -7.04 -8.54
N VAL A 22 -10.49 -6.32 -8.16
CA VAL A 22 -9.25 -6.21 -8.94
C VAL A 22 -8.60 -7.58 -9.08
N ALA A 23 -8.39 -8.31 -7.97
CA ALA A 23 -7.74 -9.61 -7.95
C ALA A 23 -8.41 -10.60 -8.91
N ARG A 24 -9.75 -10.65 -8.95
CA ARG A 24 -10.51 -11.52 -9.87
C ARG A 24 -10.29 -11.20 -11.35
N THR A 25 -9.81 -10.01 -11.70
CA THR A 25 -9.53 -9.61 -13.08
C THR A 25 -8.09 -9.84 -13.51
N LEU A 26 -7.19 -10.14 -12.56
CA LEU A 26 -5.79 -10.40 -12.85
C LEU A 26 -5.62 -11.75 -13.55
N ARG A 27 -4.57 -11.83 -14.38
CA ARG A 27 -4.07 -13.11 -14.88
C ARG A 27 -3.42 -13.90 -13.74
N PRO A 28 -3.24 -15.23 -13.85
CA PRO A 28 -2.60 -16.05 -12.81
C PRO A 28 -1.20 -15.57 -12.39
N ASP A 29 -0.48 -14.87 -13.27
CA ASP A 29 0.85 -14.29 -13.03
C ASP A 29 0.83 -12.76 -12.84
N GLY A 30 -0.36 -12.18 -12.79
CA GLY A 30 -0.61 -10.75 -12.69
C GLY A 30 -0.14 -10.15 -11.37
N VAL A 31 0.12 -8.85 -11.41
CA VAL A 31 0.57 -8.07 -10.25
C VAL A 31 -0.29 -6.82 -10.15
N TYR A 32 -0.74 -6.52 -8.93
CA TYR A 32 -1.42 -5.28 -8.62
C TYR A 32 -0.43 -4.27 -8.03
N VAL A 33 -0.32 -3.10 -8.65
CA VAL A 33 0.58 -2.03 -8.20
C VAL A 33 -0.22 -0.77 -7.90
N LEU A 34 -0.04 -0.19 -6.73
CA LEU A 34 -0.63 1.09 -6.33
C LEU A 34 0.46 2.11 -6.01
N ASN A 35 0.23 3.36 -6.38
CA ASN A 35 1.03 4.48 -5.90
C ASN A 35 0.18 5.30 -4.91
N ILE A 36 0.66 5.41 -3.68
CA ILE A 36 -0.04 6.11 -2.60
C ILE A 36 0.85 7.22 -2.09
N ILE A 37 0.31 8.44 -2.09
CA ILE A 37 0.96 9.54 -1.41
C ILE A 37 0.41 9.55 0.03
N ASP A 38 1.29 9.54 1.03
CA ASP A 38 0.89 9.64 2.44
C ASP A 38 2.03 10.30 3.23
N GLY A 39 1.70 10.93 4.35
CA GLY A 39 2.65 11.66 5.20
C GLY A 39 2.45 11.36 6.69
N GLY A 40 3.26 11.99 7.54
CA GLY A 40 3.11 11.86 8.99
C GLY A 40 3.20 10.39 9.49
N PRO A 41 2.25 9.90 10.31
CA PRO A 41 2.25 8.52 10.84
C PRO A 41 2.03 7.41 9.79
N ARG A 42 1.76 7.76 8.53
CA ARG A 42 1.54 6.81 7.43
C ARG A 42 0.31 5.92 7.65
N ASP A 43 -0.69 6.43 8.37
CA ASP A 43 -1.85 5.65 8.79
C ASP A 43 -2.65 5.11 7.59
N PHE A 44 -2.74 5.87 6.49
CA PHE A 44 -3.49 5.45 5.32
C PHE A 44 -2.76 4.35 4.56
N VAL A 45 -1.47 4.53 4.25
CA VAL A 45 -0.70 3.49 3.56
C VAL A 45 -0.60 2.21 4.40
N ARG A 46 -0.51 2.31 5.73
CA ARG A 46 -0.53 1.13 6.62
C ARG A 46 -1.86 0.39 6.57
N ALA A 47 -2.98 1.12 6.55
CA ALA A 47 -4.30 0.52 6.39
C ALA A 47 -4.43 -0.16 5.02
N GLU A 48 -3.93 0.46 3.94
CA GLU A 48 -3.99 -0.14 2.62
C GLU A 48 -3.17 -1.43 2.52
N VAL A 49 -1.96 -1.44 3.07
CA VAL A 49 -1.15 -2.66 3.14
C VAL A 49 -1.89 -3.75 3.94
N ALA A 50 -2.58 -3.40 5.02
CA ALA A 50 -3.40 -4.34 5.77
C ALA A 50 -4.56 -4.90 4.93
N THR A 51 -5.19 -4.06 4.10
CA THR A 51 -6.25 -4.45 3.15
C THR A 51 -5.74 -5.42 2.10
N LEU A 52 -4.64 -5.09 1.42
CA LEU A 52 -4.07 -5.93 0.35
C LEU A 52 -3.75 -7.34 0.87
N ARG A 53 -3.26 -7.43 2.11
CA ARG A 53 -2.93 -8.70 2.77
C ARG A 53 -4.14 -9.55 3.16
N GLN A 54 -5.36 -9.03 3.07
CA GLN A 54 -6.57 -9.86 3.17
C GLN A 54 -6.86 -10.63 1.89
N VAL A 55 -6.31 -10.16 0.75
CA VAL A 55 -6.69 -10.64 -0.59
C VAL A 55 -5.54 -11.34 -1.30
N PHE A 56 -4.31 -10.84 -1.16
CA PHE A 56 -3.12 -11.37 -1.84
C PHE A 56 -2.18 -12.08 -0.86
N ASP A 57 -1.57 -13.17 -1.34
CA ASP A 57 -0.59 -13.95 -0.57
C ASP A 57 0.72 -13.18 -0.31
N GLU A 58 1.15 -12.36 -1.28
CA GLU A 58 2.41 -11.62 -1.22
C GLU A 58 2.16 -10.12 -1.38
N VAL A 59 2.68 -9.33 -0.45
CA VAL A 59 2.64 -7.86 -0.49
C VAL A 59 4.01 -7.29 -0.16
N ALA A 60 4.48 -6.38 -1.00
CA ALA A 60 5.70 -5.60 -0.80
C ALA A 60 5.40 -4.10 -0.85
N VAL A 61 6.19 -3.32 -0.14
CA VAL A 61 6.04 -1.86 -0.08
C VAL A 61 7.38 -1.20 -0.32
N VAL A 62 7.47 -0.33 -1.33
CA VAL A 62 8.58 0.62 -1.43
C VAL A 62 8.23 1.83 -0.58
N VAL A 63 9.02 2.07 0.45
CA VAL A 63 8.84 3.22 1.36
C VAL A 63 9.87 4.30 1.06
N PRO A 64 9.49 5.58 1.17
CA PRO A 64 10.42 6.69 1.05
C PRO A 64 11.41 6.70 2.23
N PRO A 65 12.52 7.44 2.13
CA PRO A 65 13.48 7.59 3.23
C PRO A 65 12.83 8.09 4.51
N GLU A 66 13.37 7.69 5.66
CA GLU A 66 12.80 8.03 6.98
C GLU A 66 12.82 9.53 7.28
N ALA A 67 13.71 10.30 6.65
CA ALA A 67 13.83 11.74 6.86
C ALA A 67 12.75 12.58 6.14
N VAL A 68 11.76 11.96 5.49
CA VAL A 68 10.71 12.66 4.74
C VAL A 68 9.45 12.79 5.60
N ASP A 69 9.27 13.98 6.20
CA ASP A 69 8.07 14.32 6.97
C ASP A 69 6.88 14.78 6.09
N ALA A 70 7.16 15.17 4.84
CA ALA A 70 6.14 15.60 3.89
C ALA A 70 5.44 14.41 3.21
N PRO A 71 4.22 14.57 2.67
CA PRO A 71 3.57 13.53 1.89
C PRO A 71 4.49 13.01 0.78
N ALA A 72 4.68 11.70 0.75
CA ALA A 72 5.63 11.03 -0.13
C ALA A 72 5.02 9.78 -0.75
N ASN A 73 5.55 9.38 -1.91
CA ASN A 73 5.06 8.23 -2.65
C ASN A 73 5.50 6.93 -1.96
N HIS A 74 4.54 6.02 -1.81
CA HIS A 74 4.70 4.65 -1.38
C HIS A 74 4.18 3.78 -2.52
N ILE A 75 5.00 2.84 -2.98
CA ILE A 75 4.60 1.91 -4.04
C ILE A 75 4.26 0.58 -3.40
N LEU A 76 3.00 0.19 -3.51
CA LEU A 76 2.50 -1.08 -2.98
C LEU A 76 2.41 -2.05 -4.15
N VAL A 77 2.91 -3.26 -3.94
CA VAL A 77 2.92 -4.32 -4.94
C VAL A 77 2.33 -5.56 -4.30
N ALA A 78 1.32 -6.15 -4.93
CA ALA A 78 0.64 -7.34 -4.42
C ALA A 78 0.41 -8.38 -5.52
N ALA A 79 0.52 -9.66 -5.17
CA ALA A 79 0.28 -10.79 -6.06
C ALA A 79 0.03 -12.10 -5.29
N ASP A 80 -0.55 -13.11 -5.95
CA ASP A 80 -0.71 -14.48 -5.43
C ASP A 80 0.50 -15.37 -5.74
N ARG A 81 1.67 -14.75 -5.91
CA ARG A 81 2.93 -15.43 -6.20
C ARG A 81 4.10 -14.62 -5.63
N PRO A 82 5.26 -15.27 -5.38
CA PRO A 82 6.47 -14.54 -4.99
C PRO A 82 6.79 -13.40 -5.96
N LEU A 83 6.96 -12.20 -5.41
CA LEU A 83 7.18 -10.98 -6.20
C LEU A 83 8.58 -10.90 -6.81
N GLY A 84 9.56 -11.65 -6.27
CA GLY A 84 10.94 -11.66 -6.77
C GLY A 84 11.59 -10.27 -6.75
N LEU A 85 11.15 -9.42 -5.82
CA LEU A 85 11.74 -8.12 -5.58
C LEU A 85 12.84 -8.29 -4.52
N ASP A 86 13.99 -7.64 -4.70
CA ASP A 86 15.10 -7.59 -3.73
C ASP A 86 15.39 -6.16 -3.27
N ASP A 87 16.10 -5.98 -2.14
CA ASP A 87 16.34 -4.65 -1.55
C ASP A 87 17.21 -3.75 -2.45
N GLU A 88 18.00 -4.37 -3.33
CA GLU A 88 18.92 -3.70 -4.26
C GLU A 88 18.19 -3.01 -5.43
N GLU A 89 16.88 -3.28 -5.62
CA GLU A 89 16.05 -2.69 -6.68
C GLU A 89 15.73 -1.21 -6.45
N VAL A 90 15.89 -0.70 -5.22
CA VAL A 90 15.67 0.72 -4.87
C VAL A 90 16.95 1.29 -4.29
N PRO A 91 17.67 2.16 -5.00
CA PRO A 91 18.93 2.72 -4.52
C PRO A 91 18.71 3.67 -3.34
N ASP A 92 19.65 3.70 -2.40
CA ASP A 92 19.78 4.77 -1.40
C ASP A 92 20.19 6.08 -2.11
N PRO A 93 19.56 7.25 -1.88
CA PRO A 93 18.54 7.54 -0.86
C PRO A 93 17.11 7.59 -1.41
N ASP A 94 16.77 6.85 -2.45
CA ASP A 94 15.44 6.93 -3.06
C ASP A 94 14.36 6.19 -2.25
N GLY A 95 14.77 5.23 -1.42
CA GLY A 95 13.87 4.51 -0.51
C GLY A 95 14.42 3.14 -0.13
N ARG A 96 13.52 2.27 0.33
CA ARG A 96 13.82 0.84 0.55
C ARG A 96 12.58 0.00 0.32
N VAL A 97 12.77 -1.28 0.06
CA VAL A 97 11.66 -2.23 -0.06
C VAL A 97 11.41 -2.95 1.27
N LEU A 98 10.15 -3.07 1.66
CA LEU A 98 9.69 -3.86 2.80
C LEU A 98 8.98 -5.11 2.28
N ARG A 99 9.29 -6.27 2.87
CA ARG A 99 8.68 -7.58 2.56
C ARG A 99 8.57 -8.43 3.82
N GLY A 100 7.73 -9.46 3.78
CA GLY A 100 7.58 -10.44 4.87
C GLY A 100 7.39 -9.76 6.23
N ASP A 101 8.21 -10.15 7.21
CA ASP A 101 8.14 -9.62 8.59
C ASP A 101 8.29 -8.09 8.67
N ALA A 102 8.99 -7.45 7.74
CA ALA A 102 9.11 -5.99 7.71
C ALA A 102 7.79 -5.31 7.31
N VAL A 103 6.97 -5.98 6.48
CA VAL A 103 5.60 -5.53 6.16
C VAL A 103 4.68 -5.72 7.37
N GLU A 104 4.82 -6.83 8.13
CA GLU A 104 4.07 -7.02 9.38
C GLU A 104 4.34 -5.88 10.37
N ALA A 105 5.61 -5.57 10.58
CA ALA A 105 6.04 -4.50 11.46
C ALA A 105 5.60 -3.12 10.95
N PHE A 106 5.53 -2.93 9.63
CA PHE A 106 5.03 -1.69 9.04
C PHE A 106 3.52 -1.51 9.26
N VAL A 107 2.74 -2.58 9.08
CA VAL A 107 1.29 -2.56 9.32
C VAL A 107 1.00 -2.21 10.78
N ASP A 108 1.72 -2.80 11.74
CA ASP A 108 1.65 -2.50 13.18
C ASP A 108 0.18 -2.34 13.69
N GLY A 109 -0.64 -3.34 13.38
CA GLY A 109 -2.04 -3.39 13.83
C GLY A 109 -3.01 -2.43 13.12
N ALA A 110 -2.60 -1.79 12.02
CA ALA A 110 -3.52 -1.04 11.17
C ALA A 110 -4.67 -1.95 10.69
N ARG A 111 -5.88 -1.38 10.63
CA ARG A 111 -7.09 -2.12 10.27
C ARG A 111 -7.29 -2.05 8.75
N PRO A 112 -7.67 -3.18 8.11
CA PRO A 112 -8.12 -3.17 6.73
C PRO A 112 -9.24 -2.17 6.51
N LEU A 113 -9.24 -1.56 5.33
CA LEU A 113 -10.33 -0.73 4.83
C LEU A 113 -11.39 -1.65 4.23
N THR A 114 -12.64 -1.44 4.62
CA THR A 114 -13.79 -2.16 4.05
C THR A 114 -14.86 -1.16 3.63
N ASP A 115 -15.82 -1.58 2.82
CA ASP A 115 -16.93 -0.71 2.41
C ASP A 115 -17.71 -0.15 3.62
N ASP A 116 -17.89 -0.97 4.67
CA ASP A 116 -18.52 -0.57 5.93
C ASP A 116 -17.60 0.24 6.86
N PHE A 117 -16.30 0.29 6.57
CA PHE A 117 -15.29 0.93 7.40
C PHE A 117 -14.10 1.47 6.58
N ALA A 118 -14.29 2.61 5.94
CA ALA A 118 -13.24 3.35 5.24
C ALA A 118 -13.12 4.79 5.79
N PRO A 119 -12.53 5.01 6.98
CA PRO A 119 -12.41 6.33 7.60
C PRO A 119 -11.32 7.21 6.93
N VAL A 120 -11.09 7.05 5.63
CA VAL A 120 -9.88 7.51 4.93
C VAL A 120 -9.74 9.02 4.95
N ASP A 121 -10.84 9.77 4.85
CA ASP A 121 -10.80 11.23 5.01
C ASP A 121 -10.16 11.62 6.35
N GLN A 122 -10.34 10.84 7.42
CA GLN A 122 -9.74 11.08 8.75
C GLN A 122 -8.27 10.67 8.82
N LEU A 123 -7.86 9.69 8.01
CA LEU A 123 -6.46 9.22 7.96
C LEU A 123 -5.57 10.21 7.19
N LEU A 124 -6.11 10.81 6.12
CA LEU A 124 -5.38 11.77 5.28
C LEU A 124 -5.37 13.22 5.81
N THR A 125 -6.21 13.55 6.81
CA THR A 125 -6.38 14.94 7.29
C THR A 125 -5.96 15.22 8.73
N ARG A 126 -5.41 14.24 9.47
CA ARG A 126 -4.90 14.51 10.84
C ARG A 126 -3.67 15.43 10.77
N ARG A 127 -3.95 16.73 10.95
CA ARG A 127 -3.01 17.82 11.23
C ARG A 127 -2.50 17.77 12.66
#